data_AF-A0A4Z0GPH3-F1
#
_entry.id   AF-A0A4Z0GPH3-F1
#
_cell.length_a   1.000
_cell.length_b   1.000
_cell.length_c   1.000
_cell.angle_alpha   90.00
_cell.angle_beta   90.00
_cell.angle_gamma   90.00
#
_symmetry.space_group_name_H-M   'P 1'
#
loop_
_entity.id
_entity.type
_entity.pdbx_description
1 polymer ?
#
loop_
_entity_poly.entity_id
_entity_poly.type
_entity_poly.pdbx_seq_one_letter_code
_entity_poly.pdbx_strand_id
1 'polypeptide(L)'
;MAFPENVLKEGACLFLRDILPRLLWGLVSAGVALIKRRNPFLWFIFGFTFVWASLIVIAILPVAGSRRIFPRMRVFNSHTDYHKRVSKTCPYCGSSVVIDDIPGSWICPECGRTFIYSGDGTVHSNSGDYLLPQVEWIVKLFAKLAKRDGVVTENEVRQVDRIIRQAFQPDREQLHQIMEIFNEARYSSETFEEIARNLAGTTGWQRDVLTDTLTALLSVAEADGVLRPEEEALVRRAAEIFGLDGVYETIKAEFFDRTRPEEVHTDLELCYRLLGCRQSDSNDEIKKTYRAQIKENHPDRLISHGASEEAIRQANIKVAEIKSAYDRIMAARG
;
A
#
# COMPACT_ATOMS: atom_id res chain seq x y z
N MET A 1 -18.39 57.18 27.17
CA MET A 1 -18.08 55.79 26.79
C MET A 1 -16.71 55.46 27.36
N ALA A 2 -16.66 54.83 28.53
CA ALA A 2 -15.40 54.38 29.13
C ALA A 2 -15.23 52.89 28.80
N PHE A 3 -14.20 52.55 28.02
CA PHE A 3 -13.79 51.16 27.81
C PHE A 3 -13.27 50.59 29.13
N PRO A 4 -13.63 49.34 29.51
CA PRO A 4 -13.27 48.82 30.81
C PRO A 4 -11.78 48.41 30.83
N GLU A 5 -10.96 49.17 31.55
CA GLU A 5 -9.53 48.88 31.80
C GLU A 5 -9.27 47.48 32.40
N ASN A 6 -10.29 46.83 32.98
CA ASN A 6 -10.16 45.53 33.62
C ASN A 6 -9.90 44.38 32.64
N VAL A 7 -10.46 44.43 31.42
CA VAL A 7 -10.28 43.34 30.43
C VAL A 7 -8.84 43.29 29.90
N LEU A 8 -8.20 44.45 29.77
CA LEU A 8 -6.79 44.54 29.37
C LEU A 8 -5.85 44.04 30.47
N LYS A 9 -6.17 44.30 31.75
CA LYS A 9 -5.37 43.82 32.89
C LYS A 9 -5.44 42.30 33.04
N GLU A 10 -6.62 41.70 32.87
CA GLU A 10 -6.80 40.24 32.96
C GLU A 10 -6.13 39.50 31.79
N GLY A 11 -6.26 40.00 30.56
CA GLY A 11 -5.57 39.45 29.39
C GLY A 11 -4.04 39.56 29.48
N ALA A 12 -3.53 40.69 29.99
CA ALA A 12 -2.10 40.87 30.23
C ALA A 12 -1.58 39.93 31.33
N CYS A 13 -2.37 39.67 32.38
CA CYS A 13 -1.98 38.78 33.47
C CYS A 13 -1.91 37.31 33.01
N LEU A 14 -2.88 36.85 32.21
CA LEU A 14 -2.87 35.52 31.59
C LEU A 14 -1.71 35.35 30.59
N PHE A 15 -1.44 36.37 29.76
CA PHE A 15 -0.32 36.34 28.82
C PHE A 15 1.04 36.25 29.53
N LEU A 16 1.23 37.04 30.59
CA LEU A 16 2.46 37.04 31.38
C LEU A 16 2.66 35.75 32.19
N ARG A 17 1.57 35.11 32.64
CA ARG A 17 1.65 33.91 33.50
C ARG A 17 1.81 32.62 32.72
N ASP A 18 1.10 32.45 31.61
CA ASP A 18 1.01 31.15 30.93
C ASP A 18 1.72 31.11 29.58
N ILE A 19 1.72 32.22 28.85
CA ILE A 19 2.26 32.27 27.47
C ILE A 19 3.71 32.73 27.48
N LEU A 20 4.06 33.77 28.26
CA LEU A 20 5.42 34.29 28.32
C LEU A 20 6.46 33.23 28.73
N PRO A 21 6.23 32.38 29.75
CA PRO A 21 7.18 31.32 30.08
C PRO A 21 7.35 30.30 28.94
N ARG A 22 6.26 29.95 28.25
CA ARG A 22 6.31 29.02 27.09
C ARG A 22 7.06 29.62 25.91
N LEU A 23 6.90 30.91 25.64
CA LEU A 23 7.69 31.63 24.64
C LEU A 23 9.18 31.61 24.98
N LEU A 24 9.54 31.83 26.25
CA LEU A 24 10.92 31.73 26.71
C LEU A 24 11.49 30.32 26.50
N TRP A 25 10.74 29.27 26.82
CA TRP A 25 11.16 27.89 26.55
C TRP A 25 11.28 27.55 25.07
N GLY A 26 10.39 28.09 24.22
CA GLY A 26 10.50 28.03 22.77
C GLY A 26 11.80 28.67 22.27
N LEU A 27 12.12 29.88 22.73
CA LEU A 27 13.35 30.59 22.35
C LEU A 27 14.61 29.86 22.83
N VAL A 28 14.62 29.35 24.06
CA VAL A 28 15.75 28.56 24.60
C VAL A 28 15.94 27.29 23.76
N SER A 29 14.86 26.58 23.44
CA SER A 29 14.91 25.36 22.62
C SER A 29 15.44 25.63 21.20
N ALA A 30 14.98 26.72 20.57
CA ALA A 30 15.47 27.17 19.28
C ALA A 30 16.96 27.54 19.33
N GLY A 31 17.40 28.20 20.40
CA GLY A 31 18.81 28.55 20.62
C GLY A 31 19.71 27.32 20.76
N VAL A 32 19.31 26.33 21.56
CA VAL A 32 20.06 25.07 21.70
C VAL A 32 20.06 24.28 20.38
N ALA A 33 18.95 24.30 19.64
CA ALA A 33 18.86 23.66 18.33
C ALA A 33 19.82 24.28 17.30
N LEU A 34 20.01 25.61 17.31
CA LEU A 34 21.00 26.30 16.46
C LEU A 34 22.42 25.83 16.75
N ILE A 35 22.80 25.72 18.02
CA ILE A 35 24.13 25.22 18.44
C ILE A 35 24.35 23.79 17.93
N LYS A 36 23.29 22.97 17.91
CA LYS A 36 23.32 21.59 17.40
C LYS A 36 23.05 21.45 15.89
N ARG A 37 23.10 22.55 15.10
CA ARG A 37 22.84 22.56 13.65
C ARG A 37 21.50 21.93 13.24
N ARG A 38 20.44 22.19 14.00
CA ARG A 38 19.07 21.75 13.70
C ARG A 38 18.19 22.92 13.28
N ASN A 39 17.02 22.63 12.71
CA ASN A 39 16.06 23.64 12.32
C ASN A 39 15.49 24.37 13.57
N PRO A 40 15.79 25.67 13.78
CA PRO A 40 15.37 26.40 14.97
C PRO A 40 13.86 26.56 15.07
N PHE A 41 13.15 26.64 13.95
CA PHE A 41 11.70 26.89 13.93
C PHE A 41 10.91 25.68 14.48
N LEU A 42 11.28 24.47 14.08
CA LEU A 42 10.66 23.24 14.61
C LEU A 42 10.90 23.09 16.12
N TRP A 43 12.11 23.42 16.58
CA TRP A 43 12.45 23.33 18.00
C TRP A 43 11.90 24.48 18.84
N PHE A 44 11.60 25.64 18.24
CA PHE A 44 10.82 26.69 18.87
C PHE A 44 9.40 26.21 19.19
N ILE A 45 8.71 25.62 18.19
CA ILE A 45 7.36 25.08 18.37
C ILE A 45 7.37 23.99 19.45
N PHE A 46 8.33 23.06 19.38
CA PHE A 46 8.44 21.98 20.34
C PHE A 46 8.74 22.48 21.78
N GLY A 47 9.59 23.50 21.92
CA GLY A 47 9.85 24.15 23.22
C GLY A 47 8.66 24.92 23.76
N PHE A 48 7.86 25.53 22.88
CA PHE A 48 6.64 26.23 23.27
C PHE A 48 5.56 25.26 23.78
N THR A 49 5.44 24.08 23.17
CA THR A 49 4.43 23.08 23.54
C THR A 49 4.85 22.20 24.72
N PHE A 50 6.12 21.80 24.78
CA PHE A 50 6.63 20.81 25.76
C PHE A 50 7.57 21.40 26.82
N VAL A 51 7.80 22.71 26.82
CA VAL A 51 8.52 23.45 27.88
C VAL A 51 9.91 22.83 28.11
N TRP A 52 10.27 22.42 29.33
CA TRP A 52 11.60 21.89 29.66
C TRP A 52 11.88 20.51 29.05
N ALA A 53 10.84 19.75 28.69
CA ALA A 53 11.02 18.43 28.10
C ALA A 53 11.65 18.51 26.70
N SER A 54 11.51 19.63 25.98
CA SER A 54 12.18 19.84 24.69
C SER A 54 13.70 19.75 24.82
N LEU A 55 14.30 20.29 25.88
CA LEU A 55 15.74 20.30 26.07
C LEU A 55 16.30 18.91 26.32
N ILE A 56 15.54 18.04 26.98
CA ILE A 56 15.91 16.63 27.18
C ILE A 56 15.96 15.91 25.83
N VAL A 57 14.96 16.11 24.98
CA VAL A 57 14.94 15.52 23.63
C VAL A 57 16.07 16.09 22.78
N ILE A 58 16.35 17.40 22.85
CA ILE A 58 17.51 18.00 22.16
C ILE A 58 18.82 17.38 22.65
N ALA A 59 18.96 17.14 23.96
CA ALA A 59 20.16 16.58 24.57
C ALA A 59 20.44 15.14 24.12
N ILE A 60 19.42 14.28 24.11
CA ILE A 60 19.53 12.84 23.80
C ILE A 60 19.72 12.59 22.30
N LEU A 61 19.06 13.38 21.44
CA LEU A 61 19.15 13.15 20.00
C LEU A 61 20.59 13.40 19.51
N PRO A 62 21.17 12.50 18.69
CA PRO A 62 22.48 12.68 18.09
C PRO A 62 22.51 13.92 17.18
N VAL A 63 23.63 14.65 17.18
CA VAL A 63 23.79 15.84 16.33
C VAL A 63 23.73 15.41 14.87
N ALA A 64 22.77 15.94 14.11
CA ALA A 64 22.71 15.73 12.67
C ALA A 64 23.98 16.35 12.05
N GLY A 65 24.87 15.49 11.55
CA GLY A 65 26.17 15.90 11.02
C GLY A 65 27.38 15.55 11.88
N SER A 66 27.23 14.86 13.02
CA SER A 66 28.36 14.08 13.53
C SER A 66 28.55 12.89 12.59
N ARG A 67 29.32 13.10 11.50
CA ARG A 67 30.12 12.01 10.94
C ARG A 67 30.76 11.34 12.14
N ARG A 68 30.58 10.04 12.31
CA ARG A 68 31.42 9.27 13.22
C ARG A 68 32.85 9.56 12.78
N ILE A 69 33.53 10.46 13.50
CA ILE A 69 34.97 10.57 13.42
C ILE A 69 35.43 9.30 14.13
N PHE A 70 35.53 8.22 13.37
CA PHE A 70 36.53 7.22 13.68
C PHE A 70 37.82 8.00 13.95
N PRO A 71 38.60 7.64 14.99
CA PRO A 71 39.83 8.33 15.27
C PRO A 71 40.60 8.43 13.96
N ARG A 72 40.89 9.68 13.54
CA ARG A 72 41.76 9.95 12.42
C ARG A 72 43.09 9.35 12.81
N MET A 73 43.27 8.08 12.43
CA MET A 73 44.55 7.41 12.52
C MET A 73 45.50 8.36 11.81
N ARG A 74 46.53 8.74 12.55
CA ARG A 74 47.63 9.61 12.15
C ARG A 74 47.87 9.37 10.66
N VAL A 75 47.86 10.44 9.84
CA VAL A 75 48.44 10.37 8.49
C VAL A 75 49.91 10.07 8.71
N PHE A 76 50.22 8.79 8.82
CA PHE A 76 51.54 8.26 8.63
C PHE A 76 51.55 7.90 7.15
N ASN A 77 52.06 8.81 6.33
CA ASN A 77 52.49 8.42 5.01
C ASN A 77 53.61 7.42 5.19
N SER A 78 53.30 6.15 5.05
CA SER A 78 54.27 5.15 4.62
C SER A 78 53.54 3.92 4.07
N HIS A 79 53.76 3.69 2.77
CA HIS A 79 53.47 2.48 1.99
C HIS A 79 52.05 2.29 1.45
N THR A 80 51.99 2.36 0.11
CA THR A 80 51.11 1.62 -0.79
C THR A 80 50.68 0.26 -0.23
N ASP A 81 49.45 0.15 0.26
CA ASP A 81 48.80 -1.14 0.48
C ASP A 81 47.92 -1.46 -0.72
N TYR A 82 48.35 -2.49 -1.44
CA TYR A 82 47.63 -3.11 -2.54
C TYR A 82 46.29 -3.64 -2.02
N HIS A 83 45.16 -3.08 -2.45
CA HIS A 83 43.86 -3.74 -2.27
C HIS A 83 43.97 -5.13 -2.92
N LYS A 84 43.92 -6.17 -2.07
CA LYS A 84 44.04 -7.54 -2.54
C LYS A 84 42.75 -7.87 -3.31
N ARG A 85 42.90 -8.24 -4.58
CA ARG A 85 41.77 -8.78 -5.35
C ARG A 85 41.45 -10.17 -4.82
N VAL A 86 40.18 -10.38 -4.48
CA VAL A 86 39.67 -11.65 -4.00
C VAL A 86 38.67 -12.20 -5.01
N SER A 87 38.81 -13.49 -5.33
CA SER A 87 37.84 -14.22 -6.13
C SER A 87 36.75 -14.74 -5.20
N LYS A 88 35.50 -14.42 -5.55
CA LYS A 88 34.32 -14.85 -4.80
C LYS A 88 33.27 -15.40 -5.75
N THR A 89 32.48 -16.33 -5.26
CA THR A 89 31.39 -16.92 -6.03
C THR A 89 30.15 -16.04 -5.92
N CYS A 90 29.60 -15.65 -7.06
CA CYS A 90 28.33 -14.95 -7.13
C CYS A 90 27.21 -15.85 -6.54
N PRO A 91 26.44 -15.37 -5.56
CA PRO A 91 25.39 -16.16 -4.90
C PRO A 91 24.19 -16.44 -5.82
N TYR A 92 24.10 -15.77 -6.97
CA TYR A 92 22.97 -15.90 -7.90
C TYR A 92 23.24 -16.87 -9.05
N CYS A 93 24.33 -16.68 -9.79
CA CYS A 93 24.64 -17.49 -10.97
C CYS A 93 25.81 -18.47 -10.77
N GLY A 94 26.46 -18.45 -9.60
CA GLY A 94 27.61 -19.32 -9.31
C GLY A 94 28.90 -18.95 -10.05
N SER A 95 28.92 -17.85 -10.82
CA SER A 95 30.12 -17.40 -11.51
C SER A 95 31.18 -16.91 -10.53
N SER A 96 32.45 -17.09 -10.90
CA SER A 96 33.57 -16.55 -10.14
C SER A 96 33.78 -15.08 -10.52
N VAL A 97 33.61 -14.18 -9.55
CA VAL A 97 33.75 -12.75 -9.71
C VAL A 97 34.98 -12.28 -8.93
N VAL A 98 35.80 -11.43 -9.55
CA VAL A 98 36.95 -10.82 -8.90
C VAL A 98 36.54 -9.43 -8.41
N ILE A 99 36.59 -9.23 -7.10
CA ILE A 99 36.26 -7.96 -6.44
C ILE A 99 37.47 -7.47 -5.63
N ASP A 100 37.50 -6.19 -5.31
CA ASP A 100 38.44 -5.70 -4.29
C ASP A 100 37.95 -6.13 -2.90
N ASP A 101 38.87 -6.36 -1.97
CA ASP A 101 38.57 -6.75 -0.59
C ASP A 101 38.01 -5.56 0.23
N ILE A 102 36.93 -4.95 -0.27
CA ILE A 102 36.23 -3.80 0.31
C ILE A 102 34.78 -4.23 0.58
N PRO A 103 34.37 -4.32 1.85
CA PRO A 103 33.00 -4.66 2.20
C PRO A 103 32.00 -3.66 1.60
N GLY A 104 30.92 -4.17 1.02
CA GLY A 104 29.94 -3.34 0.32
C GLY A 104 29.18 -4.10 -0.76
N SER A 105 28.41 -3.36 -1.56
CA SER A 105 27.62 -3.91 -2.66
C SER A 105 28.44 -3.99 -3.95
N TRP A 106 28.38 -5.13 -4.62
CA TRP A 106 29.12 -5.45 -5.84
C TRP A 106 28.18 -5.98 -6.91
N ILE A 107 28.39 -5.59 -8.17
CA ILE A 107 27.59 -6.06 -9.30
C ILE A 107 28.32 -7.22 -9.97
N CYS A 108 27.64 -8.35 -10.14
CA CYS A 108 28.19 -9.49 -10.88
C CYS A 108 28.23 -9.15 -12.39
N PRO A 109 29.40 -9.25 -13.07
CA PRO A 109 29.50 -8.95 -14.50
C PRO A 109 28.75 -9.96 -15.38
N GLU A 110 28.60 -11.20 -14.91
CA GLU A 110 27.92 -12.26 -15.68
C GLU A 110 26.39 -12.14 -15.66
N CYS A 111 25.78 -11.88 -14.50
CA CYS A 111 24.31 -11.84 -14.37
C CYS A 111 23.73 -10.46 -14.08
N GLY A 112 24.56 -9.43 -13.87
CA GLY A 112 24.12 -8.06 -13.57
C GLY A 112 23.53 -7.85 -12.17
N ARG A 113 23.40 -8.89 -11.34
CA ARG A 113 22.82 -8.78 -9.98
C ARG A 113 23.81 -8.23 -8.96
N THR A 114 23.27 -7.48 -8.00
CA THR A 114 24.05 -6.88 -6.92
C THR A 114 24.11 -7.83 -5.73
N PHE A 115 25.30 -8.19 -5.26
CA PHE A 115 25.52 -8.98 -4.05
C PHE A 115 26.28 -8.16 -3.00
N ILE A 116 26.21 -8.57 -1.74
CA ILE A 116 26.90 -7.93 -0.62
C ILE A 116 28.13 -8.74 -0.25
N TYR A 117 29.28 -8.07 -0.19
CA TYR A 117 30.52 -8.61 0.36
C TYR A 117 30.70 -8.11 1.80
N SER A 118 30.80 -9.04 2.74
CA SER A 118 30.94 -8.76 4.17
C SER A 118 32.41 -8.65 4.59
N GLY A 119 32.67 -7.93 5.69
CA GLY A 119 34.02 -7.78 6.26
C GLY A 119 34.63 -9.05 6.84
N ASP A 120 33.87 -10.13 6.96
CA ASP A 120 34.33 -11.47 7.32
C ASP A 120 34.74 -12.31 6.09
N GLY A 121 34.68 -11.73 4.88
CA GLY A 121 35.03 -12.39 3.63
C GLY A 121 33.92 -13.24 3.03
N THR A 122 32.71 -13.23 3.60
CA THR A 122 31.56 -13.94 3.02
C THR A 122 30.83 -13.08 1.98
N VAL A 123 30.14 -13.74 1.07
CA VAL A 123 29.25 -13.10 0.10
C VAL A 123 27.82 -13.53 0.41
N HIS A 124 26.93 -12.56 0.46
CA HIS A 124 25.50 -12.78 0.59
C HIS A 124 24.79 -12.13 -0.59
N SER A 125 23.69 -12.73 -1.00
CA SER A 125 22.73 -12.06 -1.87
C SER A 125 22.17 -10.83 -1.16
N ASN A 126 21.93 -9.76 -1.91
CA ASN A 126 21.32 -8.55 -1.38
C ASN A 126 19.91 -8.91 -0.89
N SER A 127 19.59 -8.59 0.37
CA SER A 127 18.28 -8.87 0.97
C SER A 127 17.11 -8.14 0.30
N GLY A 128 17.38 -7.18 -0.59
CA GLY A 128 16.38 -6.55 -1.47
C GLY A 128 15.90 -7.43 -2.63
N ASP A 129 16.63 -8.49 -2.99
CA ASP A 129 16.31 -9.30 -4.16
C ASP A 129 15.33 -10.46 -3.86
N TYR A 130 15.04 -10.75 -2.59
CA TYR A 130 14.12 -11.82 -2.21
C TYR A 130 12.75 -11.26 -1.85
N LEU A 131 11.75 -11.74 -2.58
CA LEU A 131 10.37 -11.66 -2.14
C LEU A 131 10.20 -12.52 -0.88
N LEU A 132 9.52 -11.98 0.14
CA LEU A 132 9.17 -12.79 1.31
C LEU A 132 8.28 -13.97 0.87
N PRO A 133 8.53 -15.20 1.34
CA PRO A 133 7.79 -16.39 0.87
C PRO A 133 6.26 -16.26 0.94
N GLN A 134 5.74 -15.59 1.96
CA GLN A 134 4.30 -15.33 2.09
C GLN A 134 3.74 -14.42 1.00
N VAL A 135 4.53 -13.49 0.45
CA VAL A 135 4.09 -12.56 -0.61
C VAL A 135 3.82 -13.34 -1.89
N GLU A 136 4.69 -14.29 -2.23
CA GLU A 136 4.47 -15.18 -3.38
C GLU A 136 3.11 -15.87 -3.26
N TRP A 137 2.82 -16.50 -2.13
CA TRP A 137 1.55 -17.20 -1.94
C TRP A 137 0.33 -16.28 -1.98
N ILE A 138 0.41 -15.08 -1.38
CA ILE A 138 -0.67 -14.08 -1.41
C ILE A 138 -0.95 -13.65 -2.85
N VAL A 139 0.09 -13.36 -3.62
CA VAL A 139 -0.02 -12.96 -5.04
C VAL A 139 -0.64 -14.10 -5.87
N LYS A 140 -0.23 -15.35 -5.62
CA LYS A 140 -0.82 -16.54 -6.25
C LYS A 140 -2.32 -16.67 -5.95
N LEU A 141 -2.75 -16.37 -4.72
CA LEU A 141 -4.19 -16.38 -4.37
C LEU A 141 -4.95 -15.30 -5.13
N PHE A 142 -4.43 -14.07 -5.22
CA PHE A 142 -5.05 -13.01 -6.02
C PHE A 142 -5.19 -13.41 -7.50
N ALA A 143 -4.15 -14.01 -8.07
CA ALA A 143 -4.18 -14.46 -9.47
C ALA A 143 -5.24 -15.53 -9.74
N LYS A 144 -5.43 -16.48 -8.81
CA LYS A 144 -6.45 -17.52 -8.93
C LYS A 144 -7.87 -16.99 -8.71
N LEU A 145 -8.04 -16.05 -7.78
CA LEU A 145 -9.31 -15.35 -7.56
C LEU A 145 -9.74 -14.63 -8.85
N ALA A 146 -8.83 -13.83 -9.42
CA ALA A 146 -9.06 -13.04 -10.62
C ALA A 146 -9.26 -13.88 -11.91
N LYS A 147 -8.82 -15.14 -11.95
CA LYS A 147 -9.05 -16.01 -13.13
C LYS A 147 -10.48 -16.55 -13.19
N ARG A 148 -11.16 -16.71 -12.05
CA ARG A 148 -12.35 -17.56 -11.94
C ARG A 148 -13.47 -17.11 -12.88
N ASP A 149 -13.62 -15.81 -13.10
CA ASP A 149 -14.62 -15.23 -14.01
C ASP A 149 -14.13 -15.06 -15.47
N GLY A 150 -12.83 -15.28 -15.72
CA GLY A 150 -12.17 -15.12 -17.02
C GLY A 150 -11.87 -13.66 -17.42
N VAL A 151 -12.39 -12.65 -16.71
CA VAL A 151 -12.29 -11.23 -17.07
C VAL A 151 -11.84 -10.41 -15.86
N VAL A 152 -10.53 -10.28 -15.71
CA VAL A 152 -9.93 -9.38 -14.71
C VAL A 152 -10.28 -7.93 -15.05
N THR A 153 -10.89 -7.21 -14.11
CA THR A 153 -11.26 -5.81 -14.31
C THR A 153 -10.13 -4.85 -13.95
N GLU A 154 -10.18 -3.61 -14.45
CA GLU A 154 -9.17 -2.59 -14.12
C GLU A 154 -9.18 -2.24 -12.62
N ASN A 155 -10.36 -2.27 -11.98
CA ASN A 155 -10.51 -1.99 -10.56
C ASN A 155 -9.85 -3.07 -9.71
N GLU A 156 -10.01 -4.35 -10.05
CA GLU A 156 -9.33 -5.46 -9.38
C GLU A 156 -7.80 -5.32 -9.50
N VAL A 157 -7.28 -5.04 -10.69
CA VAL A 157 -5.83 -4.83 -10.91
C VAL A 157 -5.32 -3.68 -10.06
N ARG A 158 -6.04 -2.55 -10.05
CA ARG A 158 -5.69 -1.37 -9.26
C ARG A 158 -5.72 -1.68 -7.76
N GLN A 159 -6.68 -2.48 -7.31
CA GLN A 159 -6.82 -2.86 -5.92
C GLN A 159 -5.68 -3.80 -5.48
N VAL A 160 -5.33 -4.78 -6.32
CA VAL A 160 -4.17 -5.66 -6.08
C VAL A 160 -2.87 -4.85 -6.00
N ASP A 161 -2.62 -3.94 -6.96
CA ASP A 161 -1.43 -3.06 -6.93
C ASP A 161 -1.40 -2.20 -5.65
N ARG A 162 -2.54 -1.64 -5.24
CA ARG A 162 -2.66 -0.86 -4.00
C ARG A 162 -2.30 -1.69 -2.77
N ILE A 163 -2.87 -2.88 -2.64
CA ILE A 163 -2.61 -3.79 -1.51
C ILE A 163 -1.13 -4.14 -1.45
N ILE A 164 -0.55 -4.53 -2.59
CA ILE A 164 0.86 -4.92 -2.68
C ILE A 164 1.79 -3.79 -2.28
N ARG A 165 1.55 -2.57 -2.79
CA ARG A 165 2.36 -1.39 -2.45
C ARG A 165 2.22 -0.97 -0.99
N GLN A 166 1.02 -1.04 -0.43
CA GLN A 166 0.77 -0.64 0.95
C GLN A 166 1.32 -1.65 1.96
N ALA A 167 1.12 -2.94 1.71
CA ALA A 167 1.50 -4.00 2.64
C ALA A 167 3.01 -4.34 2.57
N PHE A 168 3.59 -4.36 1.37
CA PHE A 168 4.95 -4.89 1.16
C PHE A 168 5.98 -3.86 0.73
N GLN A 169 5.55 -2.68 0.27
CA GLN A 169 6.43 -1.59 -0.21
C GLN A 169 7.58 -2.08 -1.13
N PRO A 170 7.27 -2.89 -2.16
CA PRO A 170 8.30 -3.50 -2.99
C PRO A 170 9.07 -2.45 -3.80
N ASP A 171 10.36 -2.71 -4.03
CA ASP A 171 11.15 -1.96 -5.00
C ASP A 171 10.79 -2.34 -6.44
N ARG A 172 11.48 -1.73 -7.42
CA ARG A 172 11.19 -1.95 -8.84
C ARG A 172 11.40 -3.39 -9.29
N GLU A 173 12.40 -4.08 -8.74
CA GLU A 173 12.73 -5.46 -9.12
C GLU A 173 11.73 -6.42 -8.48
N GLN A 174 11.41 -6.21 -7.20
CA GLN A 174 10.39 -6.98 -6.49
C GLN A 174 9.01 -6.84 -7.14
N LEU A 175 8.64 -5.63 -7.61
CA LEU A 175 7.42 -5.43 -8.39
C LEU A 175 7.41 -6.27 -9.68
N HIS A 176 8.54 -6.36 -10.38
CA HIS A 176 8.64 -7.18 -11.58
C HIS A 176 8.42 -8.67 -11.26
N GLN A 177 9.09 -9.18 -10.22
CA GLN A 177 8.92 -10.56 -9.75
C GLN A 177 7.47 -10.87 -9.35
N ILE A 178 6.81 -9.94 -8.63
CA ILE A 178 5.39 -10.07 -8.27
C ILE A 178 4.51 -10.20 -9.52
N MET A 179 4.77 -9.38 -10.55
CA MET A 179 4.01 -9.43 -11.80
C MET A 179 4.21 -10.76 -12.54
N GLU A 180 5.43 -11.29 -12.56
CA GLU A 180 5.73 -12.61 -13.12
C GLU A 180 4.97 -13.71 -12.38
N ILE A 181 5.08 -13.75 -11.04
CA ILE A 181 4.38 -14.72 -10.19
C ILE A 181 2.86 -14.66 -10.42
N PHE A 182 2.29 -13.46 -10.48
CA PHE A 182 0.86 -13.30 -10.72
C PHE A 182 0.43 -13.91 -12.07
N ASN A 183 1.17 -13.59 -13.14
CA ASN A 183 0.87 -14.08 -14.48
C ASN A 183 1.04 -15.60 -14.60
N GLU A 184 2.09 -16.16 -14.02
CA GLU A 184 2.34 -17.61 -14.01
C GLU A 184 1.26 -18.35 -13.23
N ALA A 185 0.95 -17.87 -12.03
CA ALA A 185 -0.05 -18.49 -11.15
C ALA A 185 -1.45 -18.48 -11.74
N ARG A 186 -1.79 -17.43 -12.51
CA ARG A 186 -3.06 -17.36 -13.23
C ARG A 186 -3.24 -18.61 -14.09
N TYR A 187 -2.23 -19.03 -14.85
CA TYR A 187 -2.37 -20.18 -15.75
C TYR A 187 -1.86 -21.51 -15.20
N SER A 188 -1.27 -21.54 -14.01
CA SER A 188 -0.76 -22.77 -13.41
C SER A 188 -1.86 -23.80 -13.11
N SER A 189 -1.47 -25.08 -13.01
CA SER A 189 -2.34 -26.18 -12.61
C SER A 189 -2.56 -26.26 -11.09
N GLU A 190 -1.82 -25.49 -10.30
CA GLU A 190 -2.00 -25.43 -8.84
C GLU A 190 -3.43 -24.99 -8.50
N THR A 191 -4.02 -25.65 -7.51
CA THR A 191 -5.36 -25.32 -7.03
C THR A 191 -5.31 -24.17 -6.03
N PHE A 192 -6.43 -23.44 -5.90
CA PHE A 192 -6.54 -22.35 -4.94
C PHE A 192 -6.30 -22.82 -3.50
N GLU A 193 -6.80 -24.01 -3.17
CA GLU A 193 -6.70 -24.64 -1.86
C GLU A 193 -5.28 -25.08 -1.51
N GLU A 194 -4.50 -25.53 -2.48
CA GLU A 194 -3.08 -25.85 -2.29
C GLU A 194 -2.28 -24.59 -1.94
N ILE A 195 -2.52 -23.51 -2.68
CA ILE A 195 -1.85 -22.22 -2.45
C ILE A 195 -2.22 -21.68 -1.05
N ALA A 196 -3.49 -21.75 -0.66
CA ALA A 196 -3.93 -21.31 0.67
C ALA A 196 -3.26 -22.14 1.79
N ARG A 197 -3.19 -23.47 1.64
CA ARG A 197 -2.49 -24.33 2.62
C ARG A 197 -1.00 -24.01 2.72
N ASN A 198 -0.35 -23.75 1.58
CA ASN A 198 1.07 -23.38 1.56
C ASN A 198 1.33 -22.03 2.23
N LEU A 199 0.45 -21.04 2.05
CA LEU A 199 0.52 -19.77 2.77
C LEU A 199 0.42 -19.98 4.28
N ALA A 200 -0.57 -20.75 4.73
CA ALA A 200 -0.79 -21.03 6.15
C ALA A 200 0.43 -21.75 6.78
N GLY A 201 0.99 -22.74 6.08
CA GLY A 201 2.22 -23.41 6.51
C GLY A 201 3.43 -22.47 6.58
N THR A 202 3.63 -21.63 5.55
CA THR A 202 4.78 -20.71 5.44
C THR A 202 4.76 -19.62 6.50
N THR A 203 3.57 -19.15 6.89
CA THR A 203 3.39 -18.13 7.93
C THR A 203 3.36 -18.71 9.34
N GLY A 204 3.52 -20.03 9.49
CA GLY A 204 3.42 -20.70 10.80
C GLY A 204 2.03 -20.55 11.41
N TRP A 205 0.98 -20.47 10.59
CA TRP A 205 -0.41 -20.29 11.02
C TRP A 205 -0.66 -19.04 11.86
N GLN A 206 0.13 -17.97 11.63
CA GLN A 206 -0.07 -16.69 12.29
C GLN A 206 -1.43 -16.11 11.90
N ARG A 207 -2.33 -16.05 12.89
CA ARG A 207 -3.73 -15.65 12.70
C ARG A 207 -3.87 -14.27 12.07
N ASP A 208 -3.00 -13.32 12.45
CA ASP A 208 -3.03 -11.95 11.95
C ASP A 208 -2.77 -11.91 10.44
N VAL A 209 -1.71 -12.58 9.97
CA VAL A 209 -1.35 -12.63 8.53
C VAL A 209 -2.44 -13.30 7.70
N LEU A 210 -3.05 -14.37 8.23
CA LEU A 210 -4.14 -15.07 7.55
C LEU A 210 -5.43 -14.25 7.51
N THR A 211 -5.71 -13.50 8.59
CA THR A 211 -6.84 -12.57 8.66
C THR A 211 -6.63 -11.43 7.67
N ASP A 212 -5.45 -10.81 7.64
CA ASP A 212 -5.10 -9.75 6.70
C ASP A 212 -5.18 -10.23 5.24
N THR A 213 -4.73 -11.46 4.98
CA THR A 213 -4.86 -12.07 3.65
C THR A 213 -6.33 -12.26 3.25
N LEU A 214 -7.15 -12.74 4.18
CA LEU A 214 -8.59 -12.94 3.94
C LEU A 214 -9.29 -11.60 3.69
N THR A 215 -8.97 -10.57 4.47
CA THR A 215 -9.43 -9.19 4.26
C THR A 215 -9.01 -8.66 2.90
N ALA A 216 -7.77 -8.91 2.49
CA ALA A 216 -7.26 -8.50 1.19
C ALA A 216 -8.00 -9.20 0.04
N LEU A 217 -8.27 -10.51 0.15
CA LEU A 217 -9.05 -11.26 -0.84
C LEU A 217 -10.47 -10.72 -0.99
N LEU A 218 -11.16 -10.45 0.12
CA LEU A 218 -12.49 -9.82 0.09
C LEU A 218 -12.43 -8.42 -0.51
N SER A 219 -11.41 -7.64 -0.20
CA SER A 219 -11.25 -6.29 -0.74
C SER A 219 -10.99 -6.28 -2.25
N VAL A 220 -10.29 -7.29 -2.80
CA VAL A 220 -10.13 -7.44 -4.25
C VAL A 220 -11.45 -7.81 -4.90
N ALA A 221 -12.18 -8.79 -4.34
CA ALA A 221 -13.49 -9.19 -4.86
C ALA A 221 -14.57 -8.09 -4.72
N GLU A 222 -14.42 -7.17 -3.77
CA GLU A 222 -15.29 -6.01 -3.62
C GLU A 222 -14.98 -4.88 -4.61
N ALA A 223 -13.85 -4.90 -5.33
CA ALA A 223 -13.40 -3.74 -6.12
C ALA A 223 -14.43 -3.27 -7.18
N ASP A 224 -15.28 -4.17 -7.67
CA ASP A 224 -16.37 -3.87 -8.60
C ASP A 224 -17.76 -3.71 -7.93
N GLY A 225 -17.78 -3.76 -6.60
CA GLY A 225 -18.94 -3.51 -5.74
C GLY A 225 -19.95 -4.64 -5.65
N VAL A 226 -19.69 -5.80 -6.28
CA VAL A 226 -20.53 -6.99 -6.25
C VAL A 226 -19.65 -8.23 -6.07
N LEU A 227 -19.84 -8.95 -4.97
CA LEU A 227 -19.18 -10.24 -4.76
C LEU A 227 -19.88 -11.33 -5.58
N ARG A 228 -19.21 -11.91 -6.58
CA ARG A 228 -19.80 -13.00 -7.37
C ARG A 228 -19.81 -14.31 -6.55
N PRO A 229 -20.82 -15.18 -6.73
CA PRO A 229 -20.92 -16.44 -5.96
C PRO A 229 -19.69 -17.35 -6.09
N GLU A 230 -19.03 -17.34 -7.25
CA GLU A 230 -17.86 -18.17 -7.50
C GLU A 230 -16.61 -17.69 -6.75
N GLU A 231 -16.46 -16.38 -6.62
CA GLU A 231 -15.40 -15.76 -5.83
C GLU A 231 -15.67 -15.92 -4.35
N GLU A 232 -16.94 -15.74 -3.94
CA GLU A 232 -17.37 -15.99 -2.57
C GLU A 232 -16.99 -17.41 -2.14
N ALA A 233 -17.24 -18.40 -2.99
CA ALA A 233 -16.89 -19.79 -2.70
C ALA A 233 -15.39 -19.99 -2.48
N LEU A 234 -14.53 -19.34 -3.26
CA LEU A 234 -13.08 -19.40 -3.09
C LEU A 234 -12.63 -18.74 -1.79
N VAL A 235 -13.11 -17.53 -1.51
CA VAL A 235 -12.72 -16.79 -0.31
C VAL A 235 -13.22 -17.48 0.96
N ARG A 236 -14.45 -18.03 0.93
CA ARG A 236 -14.98 -18.87 2.01
C ARG A 236 -14.13 -20.12 2.20
N ARG A 237 -13.68 -20.75 1.10
CA ARG A 237 -12.78 -21.90 1.18
C ARG A 237 -11.41 -21.56 1.78
N ALA A 238 -10.86 -20.38 1.50
CA ALA A 238 -9.67 -19.88 2.19
C ALA A 238 -9.92 -19.70 3.70
N ALA A 239 -11.06 -19.11 4.08
CA ALA A 239 -11.42 -18.94 5.49
C ALA A 239 -11.49 -20.29 6.24
N GLU A 240 -12.10 -21.31 5.64
CA GLU A 240 -12.15 -22.66 6.19
C GLU A 240 -10.73 -23.23 6.39
N ILE A 241 -9.86 -23.09 5.37
CA ILE A 241 -8.46 -23.57 5.42
C ILE A 241 -7.68 -22.84 6.52
N PHE A 242 -7.93 -21.55 6.72
CA PHE A 242 -7.27 -20.74 7.74
C PHE A 242 -7.86 -20.92 9.15
N GLY A 243 -9.00 -21.61 9.29
CA GLY A 243 -9.73 -21.71 10.56
C GLY A 243 -10.34 -20.38 11.02
N LEU A 244 -10.84 -19.60 10.05
CA LEU A 244 -11.32 -18.22 10.21
C LEU A 244 -12.79 -18.03 9.83
N ASP A 245 -13.61 -19.08 9.81
CA ASP A 245 -15.02 -19.03 9.37
C ASP A 245 -15.84 -17.93 10.06
N GLY A 246 -15.69 -17.77 11.39
CA GLY A 246 -16.39 -16.72 12.13
C GLY A 246 -15.87 -15.30 11.84
N VAL A 247 -14.60 -15.18 11.46
CA VAL A 247 -13.98 -13.88 11.10
C VAL A 247 -14.39 -13.48 9.69
N TYR A 248 -14.51 -14.45 8.77
CA TYR A 248 -14.96 -14.24 7.40
C TYR A 248 -16.30 -13.50 7.33
N GLU A 249 -17.32 -13.96 8.07
CA GLU A 249 -18.65 -13.33 8.03
C GLU A 249 -18.61 -11.89 8.59
N THR A 250 -17.76 -11.63 9.58
CA THR A 250 -17.56 -10.28 10.14
C THR A 250 -16.94 -9.35 9.09
N ILE A 251 -15.84 -9.77 8.47
CA ILE A 251 -15.16 -8.98 7.43
C ILE A 251 -16.10 -8.79 6.24
N LYS A 252 -16.83 -9.82 5.81
CA LYS A 252 -17.80 -9.73 4.72
C LYS A 252 -18.85 -8.65 5.00
N ALA A 253 -19.39 -8.58 6.21
CA ALA A 253 -20.32 -7.52 6.59
C ALA A 253 -19.68 -6.12 6.51
N GLU A 254 -18.41 -5.97 6.93
CA GLU A 254 -17.71 -4.68 6.85
C GLU A 254 -17.50 -4.16 5.42
N PHE A 255 -17.35 -5.05 4.44
CA PHE A 255 -17.18 -4.68 3.03
C PHE A 255 -18.52 -4.51 2.31
N PHE A 256 -19.49 -5.39 2.56
CA PHE A 256 -20.70 -5.49 1.73
C PHE A 256 -21.99 -5.03 2.43
N ASP A 257 -21.97 -4.83 3.75
CA ASP A 257 -23.12 -4.36 4.54
C ASP A 257 -22.99 -2.88 4.93
N ARG A 258 -22.21 -2.10 4.16
CA ARG A 258 -22.03 -0.64 4.33
C ARG A 258 -23.28 0.15 3.95
N THR A 259 -24.42 -0.16 4.56
CA THR A 259 -25.53 0.78 4.68
C THR A 259 -25.25 1.75 5.83
N ARG A 260 -24.28 2.66 5.64
CA ARG A 260 -24.28 3.92 6.39
C ARG A 260 -25.32 4.84 5.74
N PRO A 261 -26.36 5.29 6.47
CA PRO A 261 -27.46 6.09 5.88
C PRO A 261 -27.00 7.34 5.13
N GLU A 262 -25.86 7.93 5.51
CA GLU A 262 -25.32 9.15 4.91
C GLU A 262 -24.54 8.89 3.60
N GLU A 263 -23.90 7.72 3.45
CA GLU A 263 -23.18 7.33 2.23
C GLU A 263 -24.11 6.72 1.19
N VAL A 264 -25.17 6.02 1.61
CA VAL A 264 -26.19 5.40 0.73
C VAL A 264 -26.94 6.46 -0.09
N HIS A 265 -27.22 7.63 0.46
CA HIS A 265 -27.83 8.72 -0.32
C HIS A 265 -26.90 9.26 -1.40
N THR A 266 -25.60 9.36 -1.11
CA THR A 266 -24.59 9.83 -2.07
C THR A 266 -24.34 8.79 -3.17
N ASP A 267 -24.33 7.49 -2.80
CA ASP A 267 -24.14 6.37 -3.74
C ASP A 267 -25.36 6.14 -4.65
N LEU A 268 -26.58 6.20 -4.11
CA LEU A 268 -27.79 6.10 -4.93
C LEU A 268 -27.95 7.30 -5.86
N GLU A 269 -27.66 8.51 -5.40
CA GLU A 269 -27.68 9.71 -6.26
C GLU A 269 -26.65 9.60 -7.39
N LEU A 270 -25.48 9.01 -7.13
CA LEU A 270 -24.50 8.69 -8.17
C LEU A 270 -25.04 7.64 -9.15
N CYS A 271 -25.68 6.57 -8.65
CA CYS A 271 -26.28 5.54 -9.50
C CYS A 271 -27.36 6.12 -10.42
N TYR A 272 -28.26 6.97 -9.91
CA TYR A 272 -29.28 7.65 -10.71
C TYR A 272 -28.65 8.54 -11.78
N ARG A 273 -27.61 9.31 -11.43
CA ARG A 273 -26.87 10.14 -12.40
C ARG A 273 -26.16 9.31 -13.46
N LEU A 274 -25.54 8.19 -13.10
CA LEU A 274 -24.84 7.30 -14.03
C LEU A 274 -25.80 6.67 -15.03
N LEU A 275 -26.99 6.26 -14.56
CA LEU A 275 -28.06 5.75 -15.42
C LEU A 275 -28.77 6.85 -16.21
N GLY A 276 -28.57 8.13 -15.88
CA GLY A 276 -29.26 9.26 -16.49
C GLY A 276 -30.72 9.42 -16.05
N CYS A 277 -31.08 8.89 -14.88
CA CYS A 277 -32.42 8.95 -14.31
C CYS A 277 -32.46 9.85 -13.06
N ARG A 278 -33.67 10.15 -12.60
CA ARG A 278 -33.92 10.82 -11.31
C ARG A 278 -34.47 9.83 -10.31
N GLN A 279 -34.26 10.11 -9.03
CA GLN A 279 -34.86 9.31 -7.95
C GLN A 279 -36.40 9.34 -8.00
N SER A 280 -37.01 10.37 -8.59
CA SER A 280 -38.46 10.47 -8.78
C SER A 280 -39.01 9.64 -9.95
N ASP A 281 -38.14 9.10 -10.82
CA ASP A 281 -38.58 8.38 -12.02
C ASP A 281 -39.20 7.03 -11.64
N SER A 282 -40.17 6.58 -12.44
CA SER A 282 -40.83 5.29 -12.23
C SER A 282 -39.90 4.11 -12.53
N ASN A 283 -40.17 2.94 -11.92
CA ASN A 283 -39.36 1.73 -12.16
C ASN A 283 -39.36 1.32 -13.64
N ASP A 284 -40.45 1.59 -14.36
CA ASP A 284 -40.57 1.28 -15.80
C ASP A 284 -39.70 2.22 -16.65
N GLU A 285 -39.62 3.50 -16.29
CA GLU A 285 -38.73 4.47 -16.94
C GLU A 285 -37.26 4.11 -16.69
N ILE A 286 -36.89 3.75 -15.46
CA ILE A 286 -35.52 3.33 -15.12
C ILE A 286 -35.12 2.08 -15.91
N LYS A 287 -36.00 1.08 -15.98
CA LYS A 287 -35.80 -0.14 -16.79
C LYS A 287 -35.64 0.19 -18.28
N LYS A 288 -36.41 1.15 -18.79
CA LYS A 288 -36.33 1.59 -20.17
C LYS A 288 -34.99 2.27 -20.47
N THR A 289 -34.55 3.17 -19.59
CA THR A 289 -33.26 3.87 -19.72
C THR A 289 -32.09 2.91 -19.62
N TYR A 290 -32.13 1.96 -18.67
CA TYR A 290 -31.15 0.87 -18.57
C TYR A 290 -31.01 0.10 -19.89
N ARG A 291 -32.12 -0.39 -20.46
CA ARG A 291 -32.11 -1.12 -21.74
C ARG A 291 -31.57 -0.28 -22.89
N ALA A 292 -31.85 1.02 -22.90
CA ALA A 292 -31.33 1.94 -23.90
C ALA A 292 -29.81 2.09 -23.79
N GLN A 293 -29.29 2.33 -22.58
CA GLN A 293 -27.86 2.48 -22.34
C GLN A 293 -27.08 1.19 -22.63
N ILE A 294 -27.62 0.01 -22.29
CA ILE A 294 -27.00 -1.28 -22.65
C ILE A 294 -26.94 -1.46 -24.16
N LYS A 295 -28.02 -1.13 -24.88
CA LYS A 295 -28.05 -1.23 -26.36
C LYS A 295 -27.10 -0.25 -27.04
N GLU A 296 -26.87 0.91 -26.44
CA GLU A 296 -25.96 1.93 -26.97
C GLU A 296 -24.50 1.54 -26.76
N ASN A 297 -24.17 1.00 -25.58
CA ASN A 297 -22.80 0.63 -25.21
C ASN A 297 -22.46 -0.85 -25.48
N HIS A 298 -23.33 -1.61 -26.16
CA HIS A 298 -23.08 -3.03 -26.39
C HIS A 298 -21.87 -3.25 -27.31
N PRO A 299 -20.92 -4.13 -26.95
CA PRO A 299 -19.71 -4.38 -27.77
C PRO A 299 -20.06 -4.83 -29.19
N ASP A 300 -21.05 -5.70 -29.40
CA ASP A 300 -21.48 -6.11 -30.75
C ASP A 300 -21.90 -4.94 -31.64
N ARG A 301 -22.51 -3.91 -31.05
CA ARG A 301 -22.92 -2.72 -31.80
C ARG A 301 -21.69 -1.89 -32.21
N LEU A 302 -20.67 -1.83 -31.39
CA LEU A 302 -19.44 -1.09 -31.69
C LEU A 302 -18.54 -1.86 -32.66
N ILE A 303 -18.48 -3.19 -32.54
CA ILE A 303 -17.78 -4.07 -33.49
C ILE A 303 -18.38 -3.93 -34.89
N SER A 304 -19.72 -3.93 -35.01
CA SER A 304 -20.38 -3.73 -36.31
C SER A 304 -20.17 -2.34 -36.93
N HIS A 305 -19.72 -1.35 -36.15
CA HIS A 305 -19.36 -0.01 -36.63
C HIS A 305 -17.86 0.19 -36.82
N GLY A 306 -17.05 -0.87 -36.73
CA GLY A 306 -15.60 -0.81 -36.94
C GLY A 306 -14.83 -0.10 -35.81
N ALA A 307 -15.32 -0.16 -34.58
CA ALA A 307 -14.67 0.45 -33.43
C ALA A 307 -13.29 -0.19 -33.14
N SER A 308 -12.37 0.61 -32.59
CA SER A 308 -11.06 0.14 -32.16
C SER A 308 -11.16 -0.78 -30.94
N GLU A 309 -10.14 -1.61 -30.70
CA GLU A 309 -10.10 -2.47 -29.50
C GLU A 309 -10.21 -1.68 -28.20
N GLU A 310 -9.65 -0.46 -28.14
CA GLU A 310 -9.78 0.41 -26.98
C GLU A 310 -11.22 0.87 -26.79
N ALA A 311 -11.93 1.23 -27.86
CA ALA A 311 -13.34 1.61 -27.78
C ALA A 311 -14.22 0.45 -27.31
N ILE A 312 -13.90 -0.79 -27.71
CA ILE A 312 -14.59 -1.99 -27.25
C ILE A 312 -14.33 -2.23 -25.75
N ARG A 313 -13.08 -2.05 -25.29
CA ARG A 313 -12.74 -2.15 -23.86
C ARG A 313 -13.50 -1.13 -23.02
N GLN A 314 -13.50 0.14 -23.42
CA GLN A 314 -14.22 1.20 -22.72
C GLN A 314 -15.72 0.93 -22.66
N ALA A 315 -16.30 0.38 -23.73
CA ALA A 315 -17.70 -0.01 -23.76
C ALA A 315 -18.02 -1.15 -22.78
N ASN A 316 -17.14 -2.15 -22.65
CA ASN A 316 -17.30 -3.23 -21.67
C ASN A 316 -17.28 -2.69 -20.23
N ILE A 317 -16.33 -1.81 -19.91
CA ILE A 317 -16.27 -1.12 -18.62
C ILE A 317 -17.58 -0.37 -18.39
N LYS A 318 -18.05 0.37 -19.41
CA LYS A 318 -19.27 1.16 -19.29
C LYS A 318 -20.52 0.33 -19.06
N VAL A 319 -20.65 -0.80 -19.76
CA VAL A 319 -21.75 -1.75 -19.59
C VAL A 319 -21.75 -2.33 -18.17
N ALA A 320 -20.58 -2.67 -17.62
CA ALA A 320 -20.46 -3.15 -16.25
C ALA A 320 -20.89 -2.09 -15.23
N GLU A 321 -20.45 -0.84 -15.38
CA GLU A 321 -20.87 0.29 -14.53
C GLU A 321 -22.40 0.50 -14.56
N ILE A 322 -22.99 0.50 -15.75
CA ILE A 322 -24.44 0.69 -15.96
C ILE A 322 -25.24 -0.42 -15.28
N LYS A 323 -24.78 -1.67 -15.41
CA LYS A 323 -25.43 -2.82 -14.78
C LYS A 323 -25.36 -2.74 -13.26
N SER A 324 -24.18 -2.43 -12.71
CA SER A 324 -23.97 -2.25 -11.26
C SER A 324 -24.88 -1.15 -10.69
N ALA A 325 -24.95 0.01 -11.36
CA ALA A 325 -25.82 1.11 -10.95
C ALA A 325 -27.31 0.73 -10.98
N TYR A 326 -27.77 0.03 -12.02
CA TYR A 326 -29.15 -0.44 -12.12
C TYR A 326 -29.50 -1.44 -11.02
N ASP A 327 -28.63 -2.41 -10.76
CA ASP A 327 -28.84 -3.44 -9.73
C ASP A 327 -28.94 -2.80 -8.33
N ARG A 328 -28.08 -1.81 -8.04
CA ARG A 328 -28.14 -1.01 -6.79
C ARG A 328 -29.44 -0.21 -6.65
N ILE A 329 -29.88 0.46 -7.72
CA ILE A 329 -31.16 1.21 -7.73
C ILE A 329 -32.34 0.28 -7.44
N MET A 330 -32.38 -0.88 -8.10
CA MET A 330 -33.47 -1.84 -7.93
C MET A 330 -33.47 -2.46 -6.53
N ALA A 331 -32.30 -2.84 -6.01
CA ALA A 331 -32.16 -3.37 -4.66
C ALA A 331 -32.64 -2.36 -3.58
N ALA A 332 -32.37 -1.08 -3.76
CA ALA A 332 -32.84 -0.04 -2.86
C ALA A 332 -34.36 0.21 -2.93
N ARG A 333 -35.02 -0.18 -4.03
CA ARG A 333 -36.46 0.04 -4.25
C ARG A 333 -37.35 -1.16 -3.90
N GLY A 334 -36.76 -2.33 -3.64
CA GLY A 334 -37.48 -3.56 -3.27
C GLY A 334 -37.56 -4.55 -4.41
#